data_AF-A0A9X0UFE6-F1
#
_entry.id   AF-A0A9X0UFE6-F1
#
_cell.length_a   1.000
_cell.length_b   1.000
_cell.length_c   1.000
_cell.angle_alpha   90.00
_cell.angle_beta   90.00
_cell.angle_gamma   90.00
#
_symmetry.space_group_name_H-M   'P 1'
#
loop_
_entity.id
_entity.type
_entity.pdbx_description
1 polymer ?
#
loop_
_entity_poly.entity_id
_entity_poly.type
_entity_poly.pdbx_seq_one_letter_code
_entity_poly.pdbx_strand_id
1 'polypeptide(L)'
;MLEAADRRARIVERAAALARDVAPELASVLLTHFPDAETLDTLRPGTAEDLDTITEVNQAVAAELASAGVQVVVQVADRAAFRRWMDGRADTPENRLAWRHRGHLLHGDAALAAVGLDAKFARPRTASGRPDGKSAGKSSAAATPADRLVKAFVKDGGTEFEALAQELLNAGRQGVLDLAIRKAGDRYGEAAAEDLAMELLALAEGAAVGPAGWAELVALPVALPPGGAPQPEALAESLVAAGVLPDSIELRFLPGWRSPSALAQLNPCALRHVLLDMVAGKPPAALPPILADSLDEDGFGVLLGLQLDWSIPVWEEIAVHGLPKLPEEGEESPEEAARATAFDRWRNAVHEAHEGCVPLALVPASEVAAEIADFLDEGGEELGGLEEIREFVAVARGEAPGEEVVCRPEIVGDGLELSLYTTGGRFLDSLSLSAEQLPARAEETLRLVSSFVPLVKDTPGH
;
A
#
# COMPACT_ATOMS: atom_id res chain seq x y z
N MET A 1 -23.38 -38.92 -30.54
CA MET A 1 -23.88 -37.53 -30.59
C MET A 1 -24.70 -37.17 -29.35
N LEU A 2 -25.77 -37.90 -29.01
CA LEU A 2 -26.55 -37.64 -27.77
C LEU A 2 -25.70 -37.68 -26.48
N GLU A 3 -24.80 -38.67 -26.36
CA GLU A 3 -23.94 -38.83 -25.17
C GLU A 3 -22.88 -37.72 -25.01
N ALA A 4 -22.38 -37.18 -26.12
CA ALA A 4 -21.43 -36.07 -26.12
C ALA A 4 -22.10 -34.73 -25.76
N ALA A 5 -23.30 -34.49 -26.29
CA ALA A 5 -24.10 -33.31 -25.94
C ALA A 5 -24.52 -33.32 -24.46
N ASP A 6 -24.91 -34.49 -23.95
CA ASP A 6 -25.27 -34.68 -22.53
C ASP A 6 -24.05 -34.56 -21.59
N ARG A 7 -22.86 -34.99 -22.03
CA ARG A 7 -21.62 -34.72 -21.30
C ARG A 7 -21.29 -33.23 -21.27
N ARG A 8 -21.37 -32.54 -22.41
CA ARG A 8 -21.11 -31.09 -22.53
C ARG A 8 -22.05 -30.28 -21.62
N ALA A 9 -23.35 -30.56 -21.67
CA ALA A 9 -24.34 -29.91 -20.81
C ALA A 9 -24.02 -30.05 -19.31
N ARG A 10 -23.61 -31.26 -18.88
CA ARG A 10 -23.21 -31.50 -17.48
C ARG A 10 -21.96 -30.74 -17.05
N ILE A 11 -20.99 -30.58 -17.94
CA ILE A 11 -19.77 -29.80 -17.67
C ILE A 11 -20.13 -28.32 -17.46
N VAL A 12 -20.95 -27.77 -18.36
CA VAL A 12 -21.41 -26.37 -18.29
C VAL A 12 -22.24 -26.13 -17.03
N GLU A 13 -23.17 -27.02 -16.71
CA GLU A 13 -24.00 -26.92 -15.49
C GLU A 13 -23.14 -26.96 -14.21
N ARG A 14 -22.15 -27.85 -14.16
CA ARG A 14 -21.23 -27.94 -13.02
C ARG A 14 -20.40 -26.67 -12.85
N ALA A 15 -19.90 -26.11 -13.95
CA ALA A 15 -19.14 -24.86 -13.92
C ALA A 15 -20.02 -23.69 -13.45
N ALA A 16 -21.24 -23.57 -13.95
CA ALA A 16 -22.20 -22.56 -13.52
C ALA A 16 -22.57 -22.69 -12.03
N ALA A 17 -22.76 -23.93 -11.54
CA ALA A 17 -23.01 -24.18 -10.13
C ALA A 17 -21.83 -23.73 -9.25
N LEU A 18 -20.61 -24.13 -9.60
CA LEU A 18 -19.41 -23.70 -8.88
C LEU A 18 -19.27 -22.16 -8.90
N ALA A 19 -19.53 -21.53 -10.05
CA ALA A 19 -19.49 -20.07 -10.18
C ALA A 19 -20.45 -19.37 -9.23
N ARG A 20 -21.67 -19.87 -9.07
CA ARG A 20 -22.64 -19.35 -8.07
C ARG A 20 -22.16 -19.54 -6.64
N ASP A 21 -21.54 -20.68 -6.36
CA ASP A 21 -21.06 -21.00 -5.01
C ASP A 21 -19.92 -20.06 -4.59
N VAL A 22 -19.00 -19.74 -5.49
CA VAL A 22 -17.83 -18.87 -5.20
C VAL A 22 -18.09 -17.38 -5.39
N ALA A 23 -19.18 -16.99 -6.07
CA ALA A 23 -19.48 -15.59 -6.37
C ALA A 23 -19.46 -14.63 -5.15
N PRO A 24 -19.96 -15.02 -3.96
CA PRO A 24 -19.96 -14.12 -2.80
C PRO A 24 -18.57 -13.72 -2.29
N GLU A 25 -17.54 -14.50 -2.63
CA GLU A 25 -16.16 -14.32 -2.18
C GLU A 25 -15.27 -13.66 -3.24
N LEU A 26 -15.82 -13.32 -4.41
CA LEU A 26 -15.07 -12.75 -5.53
C LEU A 26 -15.48 -11.32 -5.82
N ALA A 27 -14.50 -10.41 -5.83
CA ALA A 27 -14.68 -9.07 -6.40
C ALA A 27 -14.56 -9.10 -7.93
N SER A 28 -13.67 -9.94 -8.46
CA SER A 28 -13.42 -10.08 -9.90
C SER A 28 -12.96 -11.50 -10.27
N VAL A 29 -13.08 -11.85 -11.55
CA VAL A 29 -12.57 -13.10 -12.11
C VAL A 29 -11.98 -12.87 -13.49
N LEU A 30 -10.93 -13.61 -13.83
CA LEU A 30 -10.35 -13.64 -15.16
C LEU A 30 -10.70 -14.95 -15.89
N LEU A 31 -11.30 -14.81 -17.08
CA LEU A 31 -11.61 -15.88 -18.01
C LEU A 31 -10.64 -15.87 -19.19
N THR A 32 -10.14 -17.04 -19.60
CA THR A 32 -9.33 -17.20 -20.81
C THR A 32 -10.24 -17.51 -21.99
N HIS A 33 -10.33 -16.60 -22.96
CA HIS A 33 -11.00 -16.83 -24.23
C HIS A 33 -9.98 -17.32 -25.27
N PHE A 34 -10.22 -18.51 -25.82
CA PHE A 34 -9.39 -19.07 -26.88
C PHE A 34 -10.02 -18.75 -28.24
N PRO A 35 -9.31 -18.07 -29.16
CA PRO A 35 -9.88 -17.70 -30.46
C PRO A 35 -10.05 -18.88 -31.42
N ASP A 36 -9.24 -19.94 -31.25
CA ASP A 36 -9.26 -21.13 -32.10
C ASP A 36 -8.71 -22.36 -31.35
N ALA A 37 -8.98 -23.55 -31.92
CA ALA A 37 -8.61 -24.83 -31.31
C ALA A 37 -7.08 -25.04 -31.27
N GLU A 38 -6.34 -24.46 -32.21
CA GLU A 38 -4.87 -24.53 -32.24
C GLU A 38 -4.27 -23.74 -31.07
N THR A 39 -4.86 -22.60 -30.72
CA THR A 39 -4.48 -21.78 -29.58
C THR A 39 -4.83 -22.47 -28.28
N LEU A 40 -6.01 -23.09 -28.18
CA LEU A 40 -6.35 -23.95 -27.04
C LEU A 40 -5.33 -25.08 -26.87
N ASP A 41 -5.05 -25.85 -27.92
CA ASP A 41 -4.07 -26.95 -27.86
C ASP A 41 -2.66 -26.45 -27.52
N THR A 42 -2.28 -25.27 -28.02
CA THR A 42 -0.99 -24.66 -27.71
C THR A 42 -0.86 -24.31 -26.23
N LEU A 43 -1.92 -23.83 -25.58
CA LEU A 43 -1.88 -23.35 -24.19
C LEU A 43 -2.29 -24.44 -23.17
N ARG A 44 -3.16 -25.36 -23.56
CA ARG A 44 -3.76 -26.41 -22.72
C ARG A 44 -3.67 -27.77 -23.44
N PRO A 45 -2.46 -28.25 -23.73
CA PRO A 45 -2.29 -29.51 -24.47
C PRO A 45 -2.91 -30.67 -23.70
N GLY A 46 -3.67 -31.50 -24.40
CA GLY A 46 -4.30 -32.70 -23.80
C GLY A 46 -5.50 -32.42 -22.90
N THR A 47 -6.05 -31.19 -22.92
CA THR A 47 -7.35 -30.92 -22.28
C THR A 47 -8.44 -31.83 -22.85
N ALA A 48 -9.35 -32.30 -21.99
CA ALA A 48 -10.40 -33.23 -22.40
C ALA A 48 -11.58 -32.53 -23.10
N GLU A 49 -11.69 -31.21 -22.90
CA GLU A 49 -12.75 -30.35 -23.38
C GLU A 49 -12.35 -29.71 -24.73
N ASP A 50 -13.27 -29.71 -25.69
CA ASP A 50 -13.09 -28.97 -26.94
C ASP A 50 -13.34 -27.47 -26.76
N LEU A 51 -12.93 -26.68 -27.77
CA LEU A 51 -13.09 -25.22 -27.78
C LEU A 51 -14.55 -24.78 -27.54
N ASP A 52 -15.47 -25.51 -28.15
CA ASP A 52 -16.90 -25.31 -28.08
C ASP A 52 -17.42 -25.45 -26.62
N THR A 53 -16.98 -26.50 -25.92
CA THR A 53 -17.30 -26.74 -24.52
C THR A 53 -16.72 -25.64 -23.63
N ILE A 54 -15.47 -25.25 -23.83
CA ILE A 54 -14.83 -24.17 -23.05
C ILE A 54 -15.55 -22.83 -23.27
N THR A 55 -15.98 -22.56 -24.50
CA THR A 55 -16.73 -21.34 -24.84
C THR A 55 -18.06 -21.28 -24.08
N GLU A 56 -18.80 -22.39 -24.05
CA GLU A 56 -20.06 -22.46 -23.28
C GLU A 56 -19.83 -22.39 -21.77
N VAL A 57 -18.76 -23.00 -21.26
CA VAL A 57 -18.37 -22.88 -19.85
C VAL A 57 -18.10 -21.42 -19.49
N ASN A 58 -17.25 -20.74 -20.27
CA ASN A 58 -16.94 -19.33 -20.04
C ASN A 58 -18.19 -18.46 -20.10
N GLN A 59 -19.10 -18.71 -21.04
CA GLN A 59 -20.36 -17.97 -21.16
C GLN A 59 -21.25 -18.19 -19.92
N ALA A 60 -21.42 -19.43 -19.46
CA ALA A 60 -22.25 -19.75 -18.31
C ALA A 60 -21.68 -19.17 -17.01
N VAL A 61 -20.37 -19.31 -16.80
CA VAL A 61 -19.64 -18.77 -15.64
C VAL A 61 -19.72 -17.26 -15.61
N ALA A 62 -19.45 -16.59 -16.74
CA ALA A 62 -19.55 -15.14 -16.84
C ALA A 62 -20.96 -14.64 -16.53
N ALA A 63 -22.00 -15.36 -16.96
CA ALA A 63 -23.39 -14.97 -16.72
C ALA A 63 -23.73 -15.03 -15.22
N GLU A 64 -23.36 -16.13 -14.54
CA GLU A 64 -23.61 -16.30 -13.11
C GLU A 64 -22.85 -15.25 -12.29
N LEU A 65 -21.55 -15.09 -12.54
CA LEU A 65 -20.69 -14.15 -11.80
C LEU A 65 -21.10 -12.69 -12.03
N ALA A 66 -21.35 -12.29 -13.27
CA ALA A 66 -21.82 -10.94 -13.57
C ALA A 66 -23.18 -10.64 -12.91
N SER A 67 -24.08 -11.64 -12.83
CA SER A 67 -25.39 -11.46 -12.18
C SER A 67 -25.29 -11.25 -10.67
N ALA A 68 -24.25 -11.82 -10.04
CA ALA A 68 -23.90 -11.63 -8.64
C ALA A 68 -23.14 -10.32 -8.36
N GLY A 69 -22.75 -9.58 -9.41
CA GLY A 69 -22.02 -8.32 -9.30
C GLY A 69 -20.49 -8.48 -9.36
N VAL A 70 -19.99 -9.69 -9.58
CA VAL A 70 -18.55 -9.95 -9.77
C VAL A 70 -18.10 -9.36 -11.10
N GLN A 71 -16.97 -8.66 -11.09
CA GLN A 71 -16.39 -8.12 -12.31
C GLN A 71 -15.79 -9.23 -13.18
N VAL A 72 -16.40 -9.48 -14.35
CA VAL A 72 -15.87 -10.44 -15.33
C VAL A 72 -14.86 -9.77 -16.24
N VAL A 73 -13.68 -10.38 -16.31
CA VAL A 73 -12.54 -9.96 -17.12
C VAL A 73 -12.21 -11.07 -18.09
N VAL A 74 -11.82 -10.72 -19.31
CA VAL A 74 -11.49 -11.71 -20.33
C VAL A 74 -10.11 -11.44 -20.90
N GLN A 75 -9.21 -12.41 -20.81
CA GLN A 75 -7.98 -12.42 -21.61
C GLN A 75 -8.21 -13.19 -22.91
N VAL A 76 -7.85 -12.59 -24.04
CA VAL A 76 -7.82 -13.32 -25.31
C VAL A 76 -6.47 -14.01 -25.42
N ALA A 77 -6.51 -15.34 -25.59
CA ALA A 77 -5.30 -16.14 -25.70
C ALA A 77 -4.50 -15.75 -26.96
N ASP A 78 -3.21 -15.47 -26.77
CA ASP A 78 -2.28 -15.14 -27.86
C ASP A 78 -1.06 -16.07 -27.80
N ARG A 79 -0.86 -16.84 -28.88
CA ARG A 79 0.20 -17.85 -28.95
C ARG A 79 1.60 -17.24 -28.91
N ALA A 80 1.81 -16.07 -29.49
CA ALA A 80 3.13 -15.44 -29.54
C ALA A 80 3.51 -14.87 -28.16
N ALA A 81 2.56 -14.23 -27.49
CA ALA A 81 2.73 -13.75 -26.11
C ALA A 81 2.94 -14.91 -25.13
N PHE A 82 2.17 -15.98 -25.28
CA PHE A 82 2.35 -17.20 -24.48
C PHE A 82 3.75 -17.81 -24.67
N ARG A 83 4.23 -17.94 -25.91
CA ARG A 83 5.58 -18.46 -26.18
C ARG A 83 6.69 -17.59 -25.58
N ARG A 84 6.55 -16.26 -25.63
CA ARG A 84 7.48 -15.34 -24.96
C ARG A 84 7.48 -15.53 -23.45
N TRP A 85 6.31 -15.75 -22.87
CA TRP A 85 6.17 -15.97 -21.43
C TRP A 85 6.78 -17.31 -20.99
N MET A 86 6.63 -18.36 -21.80
CA MET A 86 7.24 -19.68 -21.57
C MET A 86 8.76 -19.70 -21.76
N ASP A 87 9.35 -18.67 -22.35
CA ASP A 87 10.79 -18.63 -22.62
C ASP A 87 11.58 -18.67 -21.30
N GLY A 88 12.50 -19.64 -21.17
CA GLY A 88 13.24 -19.89 -19.94
C GLY A 88 12.46 -20.56 -18.81
N ARG A 89 11.17 -20.90 -18.98
CA ARG A 89 10.33 -21.58 -17.98
C ARG A 89 10.20 -23.08 -18.28
N ALA A 90 10.00 -23.88 -17.23
CA ALA A 90 9.71 -25.31 -17.39
C ALA A 90 8.31 -25.50 -18.00
N ASP A 91 8.19 -26.43 -18.95
CA ASP A 91 6.92 -26.74 -19.59
C ASP A 91 6.05 -27.67 -18.72
N THR A 92 5.34 -27.07 -17.75
CA THR A 92 4.44 -27.79 -16.82
C THR A 92 3.01 -27.24 -16.90
N PRO A 93 1.97 -28.05 -16.59
CA PRO A 93 0.58 -27.59 -16.55
C PRO A 93 0.38 -26.35 -15.67
N GLU A 94 1.06 -26.30 -14.53
CA GLU A 94 0.99 -25.21 -13.56
C GLU A 94 1.52 -23.91 -14.17
N ASN A 95 2.68 -23.96 -14.83
CA ASN A 95 3.21 -22.80 -15.55
C ASN A 95 2.23 -22.37 -16.65
N ARG A 96 1.78 -23.30 -17.50
CA ARG A 96 0.83 -22.96 -18.56
C ARG A 96 -0.43 -22.27 -18.02
N LEU A 97 -0.94 -22.74 -16.89
CA LEU A 97 -2.11 -22.20 -16.20
C LEU A 97 -1.85 -20.80 -15.61
N ALA A 98 -0.66 -20.57 -15.06
CA ALA A 98 -0.22 -19.29 -14.50
C ALA A 98 -0.01 -18.16 -15.54
N TRP A 99 -0.10 -18.46 -16.84
CA TRP A 99 0.04 -17.44 -17.87
C TRP A 99 -1.06 -16.36 -17.79
N ARG A 100 -0.66 -15.09 -17.92
CA ARG A 100 -1.53 -13.91 -17.93
C ARG A 100 -1.15 -12.95 -19.06
N HIS A 101 -2.11 -12.55 -19.89
CA HIS A 101 -1.89 -11.54 -20.94
C HIS A 101 -2.17 -10.10 -20.44
N ARG A 102 -1.27 -9.58 -19.58
CA ARG A 102 -1.46 -8.28 -18.87
C ARG A 102 -1.75 -7.07 -19.77
N GLY A 103 -1.25 -7.07 -21.01
CA GLY A 103 -1.42 -5.95 -21.94
C GLY A 103 -2.75 -5.91 -22.72
N HIS A 104 -3.54 -6.98 -22.73
CA HIS A 104 -4.77 -7.10 -23.56
C HIS A 104 -5.88 -7.86 -22.83
N LEU A 105 -6.33 -7.27 -21.73
CA LEU A 105 -7.47 -7.74 -20.95
C LEU A 105 -8.74 -6.93 -21.34
N LEU A 106 -9.88 -7.59 -21.48
CA LEU A 106 -11.18 -7.00 -21.86
C LEU A 106 -12.09 -6.83 -20.63
N HIS A 107 -12.88 -5.75 -20.62
CA HIS A 107 -13.68 -5.29 -19.47
C HIS A 107 -15.14 -5.06 -19.79
N GLY A 108 -15.98 -5.18 -18.76
CA GLY A 108 -17.37 -4.75 -18.80
C GLY A 108 -18.07 -5.31 -20.04
N ASP A 109 -18.67 -4.43 -20.83
CA ASP A 109 -19.44 -4.84 -22.01
C ASP A 109 -18.57 -5.53 -23.07
N ALA A 110 -17.29 -5.14 -23.20
CA ALA A 110 -16.37 -5.77 -24.14
C ALA A 110 -15.96 -7.18 -23.71
N ALA A 111 -15.75 -7.40 -22.40
CA ALA A 111 -15.47 -8.74 -21.86
C ALA A 111 -16.68 -9.66 -22.05
N LEU A 112 -17.86 -9.18 -21.67
CA LEU A 112 -19.11 -9.93 -21.80
C LEU A 112 -19.39 -10.26 -23.27
N ALA A 113 -19.19 -9.31 -24.19
CA ALA A 113 -19.32 -9.55 -25.62
C ALA A 113 -18.33 -10.61 -26.14
N ALA A 114 -17.09 -10.63 -25.65
CA ALA A 114 -16.08 -11.61 -26.05
C ALA A 114 -16.44 -13.04 -25.64
N VAL A 115 -17.20 -13.23 -24.56
CA VAL A 115 -17.74 -14.54 -24.14
C VAL A 115 -19.17 -14.79 -24.64
N GLY A 116 -19.68 -13.94 -25.55
CA GLY A 116 -21.00 -14.14 -26.17
C GLY A 116 -22.19 -13.74 -25.30
N LEU A 117 -22.00 -12.87 -24.31
CA LEU A 117 -23.07 -12.30 -23.47
C LEU A 117 -23.43 -10.87 -23.89
N ASP A 118 -24.72 -10.57 -23.86
CA ASP A 118 -25.21 -9.19 -23.94
C ASP A 118 -25.23 -8.58 -22.53
N ALA A 119 -24.42 -7.55 -22.33
CA ALA A 119 -24.23 -6.87 -21.06
C ALA A 119 -25.51 -6.32 -20.43
N LYS A 120 -26.55 -6.07 -21.23
CA LYS A 120 -27.86 -5.60 -20.75
C LYS A 120 -28.59 -6.63 -19.90
N PHE A 121 -28.28 -7.92 -20.09
CA PHE A 121 -28.94 -9.03 -19.40
C PHE A 121 -28.08 -9.67 -18.33
N ALA A 122 -26.75 -9.46 -18.39
CA ALA A 122 -25.79 -10.07 -17.47
C ALA A 122 -25.60 -9.28 -16.17
N ARG A 123 -25.84 -7.96 -16.16
CA ARG A 123 -25.61 -7.12 -14.98
C ARG A 123 -26.70 -7.35 -13.91
N PRO A 124 -26.37 -7.16 -12.61
CA PRO A 124 -27.36 -7.20 -11.55
C PRO A 124 -28.46 -6.20 -11.88
N ARG A 125 -29.72 -6.64 -11.89
CA ARG A 125 -30.84 -5.70 -11.98
C ARG A 125 -30.81 -4.88 -10.70
N THR A 126 -30.26 -3.67 -10.79
CA THR A 126 -30.31 -2.71 -9.69
C THR A 126 -31.75 -2.64 -9.20
N ALA A 127 -31.97 -2.88 -7.92
CA ALA A 127 -33.28 -2.76 -7.27
C ALA A 127 -33.85 -1.32 -7.29
N SER A 128 -33.24 -0.41 -8.06
CA SER A 128 -33.65 0.99 -8.26
C SER A 128 -34.73 1.18 -9.35
N GLY A 129 -35.28 0.11 -9.92
CA GLY A 129 -36.18 0.18 -11.08
C GLY A 129 -37.63 -0.29 -10.88
N ARG A 130 -38.14 -0.42 -9.66
CA ARG A 130 -39.55 -0.80 -9.43
C ARG A 130 -40.39 0.45 -9.12
N PRO A 131 -41.31 0.88 -10.02
CA PRO A 131 -42.28 1.91 -9.68
C PRO A 131 -43.40 1.27 -8.85
N ASP A 132 -43.08 0.79 -7.65
CA ASP A 132 -44.09 0.34 -6.70
C ASP A 132 -44.67 1.58 -6.02
N GLY A 133 -45.75 2.06 -6.62
CA GLY A 133 -46.63 3.02 -6.00
C GLY A 133 -47.16 2.50 -4.67
N LYS A 134 -47.24 3.42 -3.71
CA LYS A 134 -48.07 3.38 -2.50
C LYS A 134 -47.62 2.40 -1.41
N SER A 135 -46.68 2.85 -0.58
CA SER A 135 -46.96 2.90 0.85
C SER A 135 -46.29 4.12 1.49
N ALA A 136 -47.10 5.15 1.72
CA ALA A 136 -46.72 6.35 2.43
C ALA A 136 -46.66 6.07 3.93
N GLY A 137 -45.46 5.76 4.43
CA GLY A 137 -45.08 5.93 5.83
C GLY A 137 -44.32 7.24 5.98
N LYS A 138 -44.84 8.17 6.79
CA LYS A 138 -44.26 9.49 7.07
C LYS A 138 -42.84 9.39 7.66
N SER A 139 -41.98 10.32 7.20
CA SER A 139 -40.76 10.87 7.83
C SER A 139 -39.37 10.34 7.38
N SER A 140 -38.78 10.98 6.38
CA SER A 140 -37.57 11.79 6.54
C SER A 140 -37.44 12.72 5.33
N ALA A 141 -37.14 14.00 5.53
CA ALA A 141 -36.61 14.83 4.44
C ALA A 141 -35.43 14.09 3.78
N ALA A 142 -35.28 14.16 2.46
CA ALA A 142 -34.25 13.41 1.73
C ALA A 142 -32.88 13.58 2.42
N ALA A 143 -32.36 12.50 3.00
CA ALA A 143 -31.09 12.54 3.73
C ALA A 143 -29.99 13.05 2.79
N THR A 144 -29.18 14.00 3.27
CA THR A 144 -28.10 14.55 2.45
C THR A 144 -27.08 13.46 2.11
N PRO A 145 -26.30 13.55 1.02
CA PRO A 145 -25.27 12.56 0.71
C PRO A 145 -24.31 12.29 1.87
N ALA A 146 -23.94 13.31 2.64
CA ALA A 146 -23.16 13.17 3.87
C ALA A 146 -23.89 12.37 4.96
N ASP A 147 -25.20 12.58 5.17
CA ASP A 147 -25.98 11.79 6.13
C ASP A 147 -26.07 10.32 5.72
N ARG A 148 -26.17 10.04 4.41
CA ARG A 148 -26.16 8.66 3.89
C ARG A 148 -24.81 7.99 4.11
N LEU A 149 -23.72 8.71 3.87
CA LEU A 149 -22.36 8.19 4.05
C LEU A 149 -22.10 7.83 5.51
N VAL A 150 -22.37 8.75 6.44
CA VAL A 150 -22.23 8.48 7.88
C VAL A 150 -23.12 7.31 8.33
N LYS A 151 -24.35 7.23 7.82
CA LYS A 151 -25.25 6.12 8.14
C LYS A 151 -24.74 4.78 7.61
N ALA A 152 -24.17 4.75 6.40
CA ALA A 152 -23.60 3.54 5.81
C ALA A 152 -22.35 3.09 6.59
N PHE A 153 -21.47 4.03 6.95
CA PHE A 153 -20.28 3.78 7.76
C PHE A 153 -20.61 3.11 9.10
N VAL A 154 -21.55 3.69 9.86
CA VAL A 154 -21.93 3.16 11.20
C VAL A 154 -22.66 1.82 11.15
N LYS A 155 -23.28 1.47 10.01
CA LYS A 155 -24.05 0.23 9.83
C LYS A 155 -23.16 -0.92 9.33
N ASP A 156 -21.93 -0.99 9.82
CA ASP A 156 -20.90 -2.01 9.55
C ASP A 156 -19.93 -1.72 8.38
N GLY A 157 -19.81 -0.49 7.88
CA GLY A 157 -18.74 -0.11 6.95
C GLY A 157 -18.66 -0.88 5.61
N GLY A 158 -19.59 -1.78 5.33
CA GLY A 158 -19.49 -2.70 4.19
C GLY A 158 -19.76 -2.07 2.83
N THR A 159 -20.05 -2.91 1.83
CA THR A 159 -20.19 -2.55 0.40
C THR A 159 -21.04 -1.30 0.08
N GLU A 160 -22.07 -0.98 0.88
CA GLU A 160 -22.88 0.24 0.72
C GLU A 160 -22.07 1.52 1.01
N PHE A 161 -21.23 1.50 2.05
CA PHE A 161 -20.33 2.60 2.40
C PHE A 161 -19.28 2.81 1.31
N GLU A 162 -18.56 1.74 0.95
CA GLU A 162 -17.52 1.79 -0.09
C GLU A 162 -18.06 2.33 -1.42
N ALA A 163 -19.20 1.82 -1.89
CA ALA A 163 -19.79 2.27 -3.15
C ALA A 163 -20.13 3.78 -3.12
N LEU A 164 -20.67 4.27 -2.01
CA LEU A 164 -21.01 5.68 -1.85
C LEU A 164 -19.77 6.57 -1.70
N ALA A 165 -18.77 6.12 -0.95
CA ALA A 165 -17.50 6.82 -0.79
C ALA A 165 -16.79 6.95 -2.14
N GLN A 166 -16.67 5.85 -2.90
CA GLN A 166 -16.10 5.85 -4.23
C GLN A 166 -16.87 6.77 -5.20
N GLU A 167 -18.20 6.79 -5.16
CA GLU A 167 -19.02 7.72 -5.95
C GLU A 167 -18.63 9.18 -5.65
N LEU A 168 -18.51 9.54 -4.36
CA LEU A 168 -18.18 10.89 -3.92
C LEU A 168 -16.74 11.29 -4.25
N LEU A 169 -15.78 10.38 -4.07
CA LEU A 169 -14.37 10.55 -4.40
C LEU A 169 -14.19 10.77 -5.91
N ASN A 170 -14.79 9.92 -6.75
CA ASN A 170 -14.72 10.04 -8.20
C ASN A 170 -15.42 11.31 -8.72
N ALA A 171 -16.42 11.81 -8.00
CA ALA A 171 -17.09 13.07 -8.30
C ALA A 171 -16.40 14.32 -7.71
N GLY A 172 -15.26 14.16 -7.02
CA GLY A 172 -14.49 15.26 -6.43
C GLY A 172 -15.26 16.04 -5.37
N ARG A 173 -16.13 15.38 -4.58
CA ARG A 173 -17.07 16.03 -3.66
C ARG A 173 -16.49 16.26 -2.27
N GLN A 174 -15.30 16.87 -2.16
CA GLN A 174 -14.58 17.05 -0.89
C GLN A 174 -15.44 17.68 0.21
N GLY A 175 -16.17 18.76 -0.08
CA GLY A 175 -17.02 19.40 0.93
C GLY A 175 -18.18 18.54 1.45
N VAL A 176 -18.56 17.47 0.74
CA VAL A 176 -19.52 16.46 1.25
C VAL A 176 -18.82 15.49 2.20
N LEU A 177 -17.59 15.08 1.89
CA LEU A 177 -16.76 14.21 2.73
C LEU A 177 -16.42 14.93 4.05
N ASP A 178 -15.97 16.18 4.00
CA ASP A 178 -15.68 17.00 5.19
C ASP A 178 -16.92 17.15 6.10
N LEU A 179 -18.08 17.34 5.49
CA LEU A 179 -19.35 17.42 6.22
C LEU A 179 -19.72 16.07 6.85
N ALA A 180 -19.40 14.95 6.20
CA ALA A 180 -19.63 13.62 6.75
C ALA A 180 -18.73 13.37 7.96
N ILE A 181 -17.43 13.66 7.87
CA ILE A 181 -16.46 13.58 8.96
C ILE A 181 -16.92 14.41 10.16
N ARG A 182 -17.27 15.69 9.95
CA ARG A 182 -17.78 16.55 11.02
C ARG A 182 -19.04 15.97 11.67
N LYS A 183 -19.99 15.47 10.87
CA LYS A 183 -21.22 14.86 11.38
C LYS A 183 -20.97 13.57 12.15
N ALA A 184 -19.96 12.78 11.76
CA ALA A 184 -19.54 11.61 12.50
C ALA A 184 -18.99 12.04 13.88
N GLY A 185 -18.12 13.04 13.91
CA GLY A 185 -17.62 13.68 15.13
C GLY A 185 -18.72 14.18 16.06
N ASP A 186 -19.63 14.99 15.52
CA ASP A 186 -20.74 15.59 16.28
C ASP A 186 -21.70 14.55 16.89
N ARG A 187 -21.86 13.39 16.25
CA ARG A 187 -22.86 12.37 16.65
C ARG A 187 -22.28 11.18 17.40
N TYR A 188 -21.05 10.79 17.10
CA TYR A 188 -20.43 9.55 17.55
C TYR A 188 -19.06 9.75 18.22
N GLY A 189 -18.54 10.99 18.25
CA GLY A 189 -17.27 11.34 18.91
C GLY A 189 -16.10 11.49 17.94
N GLU A 190 -15.01 12.09 18.43
CA GLU A 190 -13.80 12.42 17.65
C GLU A 190 -13.15 11.18 17.01
N ALA A 191 -13.03 10.09 17.76
CA ALA A 191 -12.53 8.81 17.24
C ALA A 191 -13.30 8.34 15.99
N ALA A 192 -14.64 8.45 15.98
CA ALA A 192 -15.44 8.06 14.82
C ALA A 192 -15.24 9.00 13.60
N ALA A 193 -14.82 10.24 13.83
CA ALA A 193 -14.46 11.17 12.76
C ALA A 193 -13.08 10.82 12.18
N GLU A 194 -12.13 10.46 13.04
CA GLU A 194 -10.80 9.99 12.68
C GLU A 194 -10.88 8.68 11.89
N ASP A 195 -11.63 7.68 12.39
CA ASP A 195 -11.86 6.40 11.70
C ASP A 195 -12.44 6.61 10.30
N LEU A 196 -13.49 7.44 10.18
CA LEU A 196 -14.07 7.76 8.89
C LEU A 196 -13.10 8.49 7.96
N ALA A 197 -12.23 9.35 8.50
CA ALA A 197 -11.22 10.04 7.70
C ALA A 197 -10.16 9.05 7.17
N MET A 198 -9.70 8.12 8.00
CA MET A 198 -8.75 7.07 7.61
C MET A 198 -9.33 6.15 6.53
N GLU A 199 -10.58 5.68 6.72
CA GLU A 199 -11.29 4.85 5.72
C GLU A 199 -11.44 5.56 4.37
N LEU A 200 -11.71 6.87 4.39
CA LEU A 200 -11.79 7.67 3.16
C LEU A 200 -10.43 7.86 2.48
N LEU A 201 -9.33 7.91 3.24
CA LEU A 201 -7.97 7.95 2.69
C LEU A 201 -7.61 6.61 2.05
N ALA A 202 -7.84 5.49 2.75
CA ALA A 202 -7.60 4.14 2.23
C ALA A 202 -8.37 3.90 0.91
N LEU A 203 -9.65 4.29 0.85
CA LEU A 203 -10.45 4.22 -0.38
C LEU A 203 -10.00 5.19 -1.48
N ALA A 204 -9.35 6.30 -1.13
CA ALA A 204 -8.83 7.25 -2.10
C ALA A 204 -7.53 6.76 -2.77
N GLU A 205 -6.74 5.99 -2.04
CA GLU A 205 -5.43 5.43 -2.46
C GLU A 205 -5.58 4.19 -3.32
N GLY A 206 -6.69 3.46 -3.17
CA GLY A 206 -7.01 2.27 -3.95
C GLY A 206 -8.03 2.54 -5.06
N ALA A 207 -7.75 2.08 -6.28
CA ALA A 207 -8.71 2.10 -7.39
C ALA A 207 -8.65 0.83 -8.20
N ALA A 208 -9.81 0.31 -8.60
CA ALA A 208 -9.88 -0.57 -9.75
C ALA A 208 -9.38 0.19 -10.99
N VAL A 209 -8.35 -0.32 -11.65
CA VAL A 209 -7.77 0.33 -12.84
C VAL A 209 -7.52 -0.64 -13.96
N GLY A 210 -7.72 -0.13 -15.17
CA GLY A 210 -7.33 -0.82 -16.39
C GLY A 210 -7.83 -2.27 -16.41
N PRO A 211 -6.96 -3.21 -16.81
CA PRO A 211 -7.25 -4.61 -17.09
C PRO A 211 -8.02 -5.50 -16.10
N ALA A 212 -8.47 -4.95 -14.95
CA ALA A 212 -8.74 -5.58 -13.65
C ALA A 212 -7.56 -5.65 -12.67
N GLY A 213 -6.54 -4.81 -12.86
CA GLY A 213 -5.57 -4.57 -11.82
C GLY A 213 -6.17 -3.70 -10.71
N TRP A 214 -5.86 -4.01 -9.46
CA TRP A 214 -6.02 -3.03 -8.38
C TRP A 214 -4.82 -2.10 -8.44
N ALA A 215 -5.06 -0.80 -8.53
CA ALA A 215 -4.01 0.19 -8.33
C ALA A 215 -4.08 0.69 -6.90
N GLU A 216 -2.91 0.81 -6.31
CA GLU A 216 -2.73 1.42 -5.03
C GLU A 216 -1.63 2.47 -5.12
N LEU A 217 -1.88 3.61 -4.49
CA LEU A 217 -0.88 4.63 -4.30
C LEU A 217 -0.01 4.24 -3.10
N VAL A 218 1.24 3.88 -3.39
CA VAL A 218 2.23 3.51 -2.37
C VAL A 218 3.32 4.55 -2.31
N ALA A 219 3.99 4.63 -1.18
CA ALA A 219 5.08 5.55 -0.94
C ALA A 219 6.23 4.82 -0.25
N LEU A 220 7.44 5.15 -0.66
CA LEU A 220 8.66 4.73 0.02
C LEU A 220 9.30 5.98 0.66
N PRO A 221 9.12 6.19 1.97
CA PRO A 221 9.85 7.20 2.70
C PRO A 221 11.32 6.81 2.80
N VAL A 222 12.19 7.81 2.76
CA VAL A 222 13.64 7.62 2.81
C VAL A 222 14.25 8.67 3.71
N ALA A 223 14.92 8.25 4.77
CA ALA A 223 15.79 9.12 5.56
C ALA A 223 17.05 9.41 4.73
N LEU A 224 17.30 10.69 4.50
CA LEU A 224 18.33 11.16 3.59
C LEU A 224 19.64 11.43 4.34
N PRO A 225 20.81 11.09 3.74
CA PRO A 225 22.09 11.37 4.37
C PRO A 225 22.41 12.87 4.35
N PRO A 226 23.17 13.37 5.34
CA PRO A 226 23.67 14.74 5.30
C PRO A 226 24.65 14.91 4.12
N GLY A 227 24.39 15.89 3.24
CA GLY A 227 25.30 16.23 2.15
C GLY A 227 24.86 15.81 0.74
N GLY A 228 23.66 15.26 0.59
CA GLY A 228 22.97 15.17 -0.69
C GLY A 228 22.13 13.91 -0.87
N ALA A 229 20.86 14.08 -1.23
CA ALA A 229 19.96 12.98 -1.51
C ALA A 229 20.44 12.12 -2.70
N PRO A 230 20.29 10.78 -2.64
CA PRO A 230 20.56 9.93 -3.80
C PRO A 230 19.61 10.26 -4.95
N GLN A 231 19.97 9.80 -6.15
CA GLN A 231 19.12 9.95 -7.33
C GLN A 231 17.86 9.08 -7.15
N PRO A 232 16.65 9.67 -7.16
CA PRO A 232 15.42 8.97 -6.82
C PRO A 232 15.11 7.82 -7.80
N GLU A 233 15.40 8.00 -9.08
CA GLU A 233 15.19 6.97 -10.11
C GLU A 233 16.12 5.76 -9.92
N ALA A 234 17.39 5.99 -9.55
CA ALA A 234 18.33 4.91 -9.31
C ALA A 234 17.92 4.07 -8.09
N LEU A 235 17.41 4.72 -7.04
CA LEU A 235 16.90 4.04 -5.86
C LEU A 235 15.65 3.20 -6.21
N ALA A 236 14.69 3.78 -6.92
CA ALA A 236 13.50 3.08 -7.42
C ALA A 236 13.83 1.86 -8.29
N GLU A 237 14.74 2.02 -9.26
CA GLU A 237 15.18 0.92 -10.14
C GLU A 237 15.88 -0.19 -9.35
N SER A 238 16.68 0.16 -8.34
CA SER A 238 17.35 -0.83 -7.49
C SER A 238 16.38 -1.67 -6.66
N LEU A 239 15.28 -1.09 -6.17
CA LEU A 239 14.23 -1.83 -5.44
C LEU A 239 13.54 -2.83 -6.36
N VAL A 240 13.16 -2.39 -7.56
CA VAL A 240 12.51 -3.27 -8.55
C VAL A 240 13.47 -4.41 -8.97
N ALA A 241 14.75 -4.09 -9.17
CA ALA A 241 15.77 -5.08 -9.53
C ALA A 241 16.08 -6.08 -8.40
N ALA A 242 15.88 -5.70 -7.13
CA ALA A 242 16.07 -6.58 -5.99
C ALA A 242 15.03 -7.71 -5.89
N GLY A 243 13.92 -7.63 -6.65
CA GLY A 243 12.90 -8.67 -6.69
C GLY A 243 12.15 -8.82 -5.37
N VAL A 244 11.96 -7.71 -4.63
CA VAL A 244 11.23 -7.69 -3.35
C VAL A 244 9.76 -8.03 -3.54
N LEU A 245 9.17 -7.59 -4.66
CA LEU A 245 7.77 -7.78 -4.95
C LEU A 245 7.52 -9.07 -5.75
N PRO A 246 6.40 -9.76 -5.53
CA PRO A 246 6.05 -10.96 -6.29
C PRO A 246 5.76 -10.60 -7.76
N ASP A 247 5.91 -11.58 -8.66
CA ASP A 247 5.69 -11.40 -10.10
C ASP A 247 4.30 -10.82 -10.45
N SER A 248 3.30 -11.04 -9.60
CA SER A 248 1.92 -10.52 -9.75
C SER A 248 1.79 -9.03 -9.48
N ILE A 249 2.74 -8.43 -8.77
CA ILE A 249 2.76 -7.01 -8.46
C ILE A 249 3.69 -6.29 -9.42
N GLU A 250 3.20 -5.21 -10.02
CA GLU A 250 4.01 -4.29 -10.78
C GLU A 250 4.09 -2.95 -10.05
N LEU A 251 5.31 -2.49 -9.73
CA LEU A 251 5.54 -1.21 -9.06
C LEU A 251 6.17 -0.20 -10.02
N ARG A 252 5.59 1.00 -10.08
CA ARG A 252 6.08 2.12 -10.92
C ARG A 252 6.20 3.38 -10.09
N PHE A 253 7.43 3.85 -9.86
CA PHE A 253 7.66 5.14 -9.19
C PHE A 253 7.52 6.32 -10.15
N LEU A 254 7.05 7.45 -9.61
CA LEU A 254 7.19 8.74 -10.27
C LEU A 254 8.64 9.21 -10.18
N PRO A 255 9.12 9.96 -11.20
CA PRO A 255 10.43 10.58 -11.15
C PRO A 255 10.47 11.72 -10.12
N GLY A 256 11.67 11.96 -9.58
CA GLY A 256 11.95 12.98 -8.58
C GLY A 256 11.41 12.69 -7.17
N TRP A 257 11.95 13.40 -6.19
CA TRP A 257 11.50 13.34 -4.79
C TRP A 257 10.17 14.04 -4.56
N ARG A 258 9.44 13.65 -3.52
CA ARG A 258 8.28 14.37 -2.97
C ARG A 258 8.50 14.69 -1.50
N SER A 259 7.89 15.78 -1.04
CA SER A 259 7.90 16.19 0.36
C SER A 259 6.88 15.35 1.15
N PRO A 260 7.26 14.75 2.29
CA PRO A 260 6.32 14.11 3.21
C PRO A 260 5.20 15.07 3.65
N SER A 261 5.57 16.32 3.97
CA SER A 261 4.64 17.37 4.39
C SER A 261 3.61 17.73 3.31
N ALA A 262 4.01 17.73 2.04
CA ALA A 262 3.08 17.97 0.93
C ALA A 262 2.09 16.80 0.75
N LEU A 263 2.55 15.57 0.98
CA LEU A 263 1.72 14.37 0.91
C LEU A 263 0.67 14.35 2.04
N ALA A 264 1.10 14.65 3.28
CA ALA A 264 0.23 14.69 4.45
C ALA A 264 -0.88 15.77 4.37
N GLN A 265 -0.70 16.80 3.54
CA GLN A 265 -1.70 17.85 3.33
C GLN A 265 -2.79 17.47 2.31
N LEU A 266 -2.67 16.33 1.62
CA LEU A 266 -3.67 15.90 0.66
C LEU A 266 -4.94 15.41 1.36
N ASN A 267 -6.07 15.94 0.91
CA ASN A 267 -7.37 15.39 1.25
C ASN A 267 -7.72 14.19 0.36
N PRO A 268 -8.71 13.36 0.73
CA PRO A 268 -9.09 12.17 -0.03
C PRO A 268 -9.39 12.44 -1.51
N CYS A 269 -10.08 13.53 -1.86
CA CYS A 269 -10.33 13.84 -3.28
C CYS A 269 -9.04 14.16 -4.06
N ALA A 270 -8.10 14.88 -3.44
CA ALA A 270 -6.83 15.22 -4.08
C ALA A 270 -5.96 13.97 -4.27
N LEU A 271 -5.90 13.11 -3.26
CA LEU A 271 -5.21 11.81 -3.30
C LEU A 271 -5.79 10.90 -4.37
N ARG A 272 -7.13 10.85 -4.48
CA ARG A 272 -7.83 10.14 -5.55
C ARG A 272 -7.42 10.64 -6.94
N HIS A 273 -7.31 11.95 -7.13
CA HIS A 273 -6.87 12.51 -8.41
C HIS A 273 -5.41 12.17 -8.72
N VAL A 274 -4.52 12.18 -7.71
CA VAL A 274 -3.12 11.75 -7.87
C VAL A 274 -3.06 10.33 -8.41
N LEU A 275 -3.79 9.40 -7.79
CA LEU A 275 -3.89 8.01 -8.22
C LEU A 275 -4.38 7.92 -9.68
N LEU A 276 -5.48 8.59 -10.02
CA LEU A 276 -6.07 8.55 -11.36
C LEU A 276 -5.14 9.16 -12.43
N ASP A 277 -4.40 10.21 -12.10
CA ASP A 277 -3.39 10.79 -12.99
C ASP A 277 -2.25 9.80 -13.25
N MET A 278 -1.71 9.18 -12.19
CA MET A 278 -0.64 8.19 -12.31
C MET A 278 -1.06 6.96 -13.13
N VAL A 279 -2.28 6.48 -12.92
CA VAL A 279 -2.89 5.39 -13.69
C VAL A 279 -3.03 5.77 -15.17
N ALA A 280 -3.37 7.03 -15.46
CA ALA A 280 -3.43 7.57 -16.81
C ALA A 280 -2.05 7.86 -17.42
N GLY A 281 -0.96 7.57 -16.71
CA GLY A 281 0.42 7.87 -17.14
C GLY A 281 0.74 9.36 -17.15
N LYS A 282 0.03 10.16 -16.34
CA LYS A 282 0.22 11.60 -16.22
C LYS A 282 0.90 11.93 -14.89
N PRO A 283 1.82 12.91 -14.87
CA PRO A 283 2.39 13.39 -13.62
C PRO A 283 1.30 14.14 -12.83
N PRO A 284 1.11 13.83 -11.53
CA PRO A 284 0.07 14.45 -10.72
C PRO A 284 0.43 15.91 -10.38
N ALA A 285 -0.46 16.84 -10.69
CA ALA A 285 -0.22 18.27 -10.43
C ALA A 285 -0.21 18.65 -8.94
N ALA A 286 -0.93 17.89 -8.12
CA ALA A 286 -1.03 18.13 -6.67
C ALA A 286 0.25 17.77 -5.91
N LEU A 287 1.13 16.95 -6.49
CA LEU A 287 2.39 16.53 -5.91
C LEU A 287 3.53 16.75 -6.92
N PRO A 288 3.97 18.00 -7.13
CA PRO A 288 5.12 18.28 -7.97
C PRO A 288 6.42 17.74 -7.34
N PRO A 289 7.44 17.43 -8.16
CA PRO A 289 8.74 17.05 -7.63
C PRO A 289 9.38 18.20 -6.85
N ILE A 290 10.07 17.86 -5.78
CA ILE A 290 10.88 18.81 -4.99
C ILE A 290 12.36 18.64 -5.29
N LEU A 291 13.12 19.73 -5.14
CA LEU A 291 14.58 19.71 -5.28
C LEU A 291 15.21 19.02 -4.07
N ALA A 292 16.27 18.24 -4.31
CA ALA A 292 17.01 17.53 -3.26
C ALA A 292 17.46 18.46 -2.13
N ASP A 293 18.01 19.63 -2.47
CA ASP A 293 18.48 20.63 -1.50
C ASP A 293 17.36 21.17 -0.58
N SER A 294 16.09 21.03 -0.97
CA SER A 294 14.95 21.46 -0.15
C SER A 294 14.45 20.38 0.81
N LEU A 295 15.00 19.16 0.72
CA LEU A 295 14.68 18.05 1.62
C LEU A 295 15.59 18.04 2.87
N ASP A 296 16.68 18.82 2.84
CA ASP A 296 17.66 18.91 3.93
C ASP A 296 17.05 19.46 5.23
N GLU A 297 15.97 20.25 5.16
CA GLU A 297 15.29 20.81 6.35
C GLU A 297 14.53 19.73 7.13
N ASP A 298 13.89 18.79 6.43
CA ASP A 298 13.07 17.72 7.03
C ASP A 298 13.88 16.42 7.21
N GLY A 299 14.97 16.22 6.46
CA GLY A 299 15.79 15.01 6.50
C GLY A 299 15.16 13.79 5.80
N PHE A 300 13.97 13.93 5.22
CA PHE A 300 13.25 12.84 4.55
C PHE A 300 12.80 13.22 3.14
N GLY A 301 12.88 12.25 2.23
CA GLY A 301 12.28 12.32 0.90
C GLY A 301 11.33 11.15 0.66
N VAL A 302 10.31 11.34 -0.17
CA VAL A 302 9.37 10.28 -0.54
C VAL A 302 9.48 9.95 -2.02
N LEU A 303 9.62 8.66 -2.33
CA LEU A 303 9.35 8.13 -3.66
C LEU A 303 7.89 7.70 -3.74
N LEU A 304 7.08 8.43 -4.52
CA LEU A 304 5.68 8.09 -4.73
C LEU A 304 5.54 7.10 -5.88
N GLY A 305 4.84 6.00 -5.65
CA GLY A 305 4.68 4.90 -6.58
C GLY A 305 3.23 4.48 -6.82
N LEU A 306 3.02 3.85 -7.97
CA LEU A 306 1.81 3.14 -8.32
C LEU A 306 2.11 1.64 -8.23
N GLN A 307 1.46 0.98 -7.29
CA GLN A 307 1.46 -0.47 -7.20
C GLN A 307 0.25 -1.00 -7.98
N LEU A 308 0.49 -1.89 -8.94
CA LEU A 308 -0.54 -2.55 -9.73
C LEU A 308 -0.55 -4.03 -9.36
N ASP A 309 -1.63 -4.46 -8.72
CA ASP A 309 -1.85 -5.86 -8.40
C ASP A 309 -2.63 -6.57 -9.52
N TRP A 310 -2.01 -7.60 -10.08
CA TRP A 310 -2.57 -8.46 -11.12
C TRP A 310 -3.03 -9.82 -10.58
N SER A 311 -3.19 -9.99 -9.27
CA SER A 311 -3.64 -11.21 -8.57
C SER A 311 -5.11 -11.58 -8.80
N ILE A 312 -5.66 -11.28 -9.98
CA ILE A 312 -7.05 -11.61 -10.33
C ILE A 312 -7.22 -13.13 -10.33
N PRO A 313 -8.16 -13.69 -9.54
CA PRO A 313 -8.45 -15.12 -9.55
C PRO A 313 -8.84 -15.59 -10.96
N VAL A 314 -8.16 -16.63 -11.46
CA VAL A 314 -8.45 -17.20 -12.79
C VAL A 314 -9.43 -18.34 -12.65
N TRP A 315 -10.49 -18.32 -13.46
CA TRP A 315 -11.51 -19.36 -13.41
C TRP A 315 -10.96 -20.77 -13.62
N GLU A 316 -10.02 -20.95 -14.55
CA GLU A 316 -9.38 -22.25 -14.78
C GLU A 316 -8.64 -22.76 -13.52
N GLU A 317 -8.08 -21.88 -12.70
CA GLU A 317 -7.45 -22.24 -11.43
C GLU A 317 -8.49 -22.54 -10.36
N ILE A 318 -9.54 -21.72 -10.25
CA ILE A 318 -10.66 -21.93 -9.31
C ILE A 318 -11.34 -23.27 -9.58
N ALA A 319 -11.56 -23.60 -10.86
CA ALA A 319 -12.20 -24.84 -11.26
C ALA A 319 -11.40 -26.09 -10.88
N VAL A 320 -10.07 -25.98 -10.78
CA VAL A 320 -9.16 -27.10 -10.46
C VAL A 320 -8.83 -27.15 -8.96
N HIS A 321 -8.55 -26.01 -8.35
CA HIS A 321 -7.96 -25.89 -7.01
C HIS A 321 -8.92 -25.33 -5.96
N GLY A 322 -10.07 -24.78 -6.37
CA GLY A 322 -10.94 -23.98 -5.51
C GLY A 322 -10.47 -22.52 -5.41
N LEU A 323 -11.15 -21.73 -4.60
CA LEU A 323 -10.74 -20.34 -4.36
C LEU A 323 -9.31 -20.29 -3.80
N PRO A 324 -8.51 -19.27 -4.17
CA PRO A 324 -7.24 -19.01 -3.51
C PRO A 324 -7.49 -18.90 -2.00
N LYS A 325 -6.72 -19.63 -1.20
CA LYS A 325 -6.80 -19.48 0.25
C LYS A 325 -6.32 -18.08 0.59
N LEU A 326 -7.17 -17.30 1.24
CA LEU A 326 -6.70 -16.11 1.93
C LEU A 326 -5.68 -16.55 3.00
N PRO A 327 -4.57 -15.82 3.16
CA PRO A 327 -3.65 -16.11 4.26
C PRO A 327 -4.42 -16.09 5.59
N GLU A 328 -4.11 -17.04 6.48
CA GLU A 328 -4.68 -17.02 7.83
C GLU A 328 -4.12 -15.80 8.57
N GLU A 329 -4.99 -14.94 9.11
CA GLU A 329 -4.57 -13.73 9.82
C GLU A 329 -3.58 -14.09 10.95
N GLY A 330 -2.37 -13.51 10.88
CA GLY A 330 -1.36 -13.59 11.94
C GLY A 330 -0.27 -14.65 11.79
N GLU A 331 -0.30 -15.49 10.76
CA GLU A 331 0.83 -16.36 10.42
C GLU A 331 1.61 -15.79 9.22
N GLU A 332 2.84 -15.32 9.47
CA GLU A 332 3.75 -14.91 8.40
C GLU A 332 4.04 -16.10 7.48
N SER A 333 3.64 -15.99 6.22
CA SER A 333 3.92 -17.02 5.23
C SER A 333 5.42 -17.09 4.90
N PRO A 334 5.95 -18.25 4.47
CA PRO A 334 7.34 -18.34 4.02
C PRO A 334 7.68 -17.35 2.88
N GLU A 335 6.69 -16.98 2.08
CA GLU A 335 6.83 -15.97 1.03
C GLU A 335 6.94 -14.56 1.61
N GLU A 336 6.15 -14.22 2.64
CA GLU A 336 6.28 -12.96 3.40
C GLU A 336 7.66 -12.83 4.04
N ALA A 337 8.12 -13.85 4.74
CA ALA A 337 9.45 -13.85 5.37
C ALA A 337 10.58 -13.70 4.34
N ALA A 338 10.45 -14.36 3.18
CA ALA A 338 11.42 -14.23 2.09
C ALA A 338 11.44 -12.82 1.49
N ARG A 339 10.27 -12.17 1.36
CA ARG A 339 10.14 -10.79 0.89
C ARG A 339 10.73 -9.80 1.88
N ALA A 340 10.42 -9.93 3.17
CA ALA A 340 11.01 -9.12 4.24
C ALA A 340 12.54 -9.22 4.22
N THR A 341 13.07 -10.45 4.14
CA THR A 341 14.52 -10.68 4.03
C THR A 341 15.15 -10.05 2.78
N ALA A 342 14.45 -10.11 1.63
CA ALA A 342 14.91 -9.49 0.39
C ALA A 342 14.92 -7.96 0.50
N PHE A 343 13.89 -7.37 1.13
CA PHE A 343 13.81 -5.94 1.37
C PHE A 343 14.91 -5.46 2.31
N ASP A 344 15.14 -6.15 3.43
CA ASP A 344 16.23 -5.82 4.36
C ASP A 344 17.60 -5.88 3.71
N ARG A 345 17.85 -6.89 2.88
CA ARG A 345 19.09 -7.01 2.13
C ARG A 345 19.28 -5.83 1.18
N TRP A 346 18.23 -5.42 0.49
CA TRP A 346 18.27 -4.27 -0.40
C TRP A 346 18.50 -2.97 0.38
N ARG A 347 17.77 -2.76 1.48
CA ARG A 347 17.91 -1.60 2.38
C ARG A 347 19.35 -1.45 2.89
N ASN A 348 19.96 -2.54 3.35
CA ASN A 348 21.36 -2.56 3.80
C ASN A 348 22.33 -2.18 2.66
N ALA A 349 22.10 -2.70 1.46
CA ALA A 349 22.94 -2.36 0.30
C ALA A 349 22.82 -0.87 -0.09
N VAL A 350 21.63 -0.28 0.03
CA VAL A 350 21.40 1.16 -0.19
C VAL A 350 22.13 1.99 0.87
N HIS A 351 22.01 1.60 2.14
CA HIS A 351 22.69 2.27 3.25
C HIS A 351 24.22 2.31 3.07
N GLU A 352 24.81 1.16 2.70
CA GLU A 352 26.25 1.07 2.41
C GLU A 352 26.67 1.90 1.18
N ALA A 353 25.84 1.94 0.13
CA ALA A 353 26.16 2.64 -1.11
C ALA A 353 26.02 4.17 -1.00
N HIS A 354 25.18 4.66 -0.08
CA HIS A 354 24.79 6.07 0.02
C HIS A 354 25.03 6.65 1.42
N GLU A 355 26.04 6.14 2.13
CA GLU A 355 26.62 6.72 3.36
C GLU A 355 25.58 7.19 4.39
N GLY A 356 24.61 6.34 4.73
CA GLY A 356 23.61 6.65 5.75
C GLY A 356 22.19 6.88 5.24
N CYS A 357 21.94 6.78 3.93
CA CYS A 357 20.58 6.74 3.39
C CYS A 357 19.82 5.51 3.93
N VAL A 358 18.64 5.70 4.51
CA VAL A 358 17.82 4.60 5.02
C VAL A 358 16.44 4.64 4.36
N PRO A 359 16.15 3.74 3.41
CA PRO A 359 14.77 3.47 2.99
C PRO A 359 13.97 2.87 4.14
N LEU A 360 12.76 3.40 4.37
CA LEU A 360 11.79 2.89 5.35
C LEU A 360 10.88 1.84 4.67
N ALA A 361 9.79 1.40 5.30
CA ALA A 361 8.85 0.48 4.67
C ALA A 361 8.16 1.08 3.43
N LEU A 362 7.77 0.22 2.48
CA LEU A 362 6.87 0.61 1.39
C LEU A 362 5.44 0.59 1.94
N VAL A 363 4.85 1.77 2.15
CA VAL A 363 3.57 1.95 2.85
C VAL A 363 2.53 2.61 1.95
N PRO A 364 1.22 2.52 2.27
CA PRO A 364 0.21 3.41 1.69
C PRO A 364 0.60 4.89 1.83
N ALA A 365 0.23 5.72 0.87
CA ALA A 365 0.67 7.12 0.85
C ALA A 365 0.26 7.93 2.10
N SER A 366 -0.85 7.58 2.73
CA SER A 366 -1.43 8.20 3.92
C SER A 366 -0.69 7.80 5.20
N GLU A 367 0.01 6.66 5.17
CA GLU A 367 0.76 6.12 6.31
C GLU A 367 2.20 6.65 6.39
N VAL A 368 2.67 7.39 5.38
CA VAL A 368 4.04 7.96 5.34
C VAL A 368 4.39 8.75 6.60
N ALA A 369 3.46 9.54 7.13
CA ALA A 369 3.74 10.32 8.33
C ALA A 369 3.87 9.45 9.59
N ALA A 370 3.09 8.38 9.68
CA ALA A 370 3.16 7.42 10.78
C ALA A 370 4.47 6.61 10.70
N GLU A 371 4.81 6.10 9.52
CA GLU A 371 6.06 5.35 9.28
C GLU A 371 7.32 6.19 9.61
N ILE A 372 7.32 7.48 9.24
CA ILE A 372 8.41 8.39 9.62
C ILE A 372 8.44 8.62 11.13
N ALA A 373 7.29 8.79 11.77
CA ALA A 373 7.21 8.98 13.21
C ALA A 373 7.71 7.74 13.96
N ASP A 374 7.29 6.54 13.55
CA ASP A 374 7.72 5.27 14.13
C ASP A 374 9.25 5.11 13.99
N PHE A 375 9.82 5.41 12.82
CA PHE A 375 11.27 5.40 12.62
C PHE A 375 12.01 6.42 13.51
N LEU A 376 11.45 7.62 13.68
CA LEU A 376 12.02 8.66 14.54
C LEU A 376 11.91 8.30 16.02
N ASP A 377 10.85 7.61 16.43
CA ASP A 377 10.67 7.12 17.80
C ASP A 377 11.65 5.97 18.08
N GLU A 378 11.83 5.04 17.13
CA GLU A 378 12.84 3.97 17.20
C GLU A 378 14.27 4.53 17.28
N GLY A 379 14.61 5.52 16.43
CA GLY A 379 15.89 6.22 16.48
C GLY A 379 16.03 7.20 17.65
N GLY A 380 14.91 7.65 18.20
CA GLY A 380 14.80 8.53 19.36
C GLY A 380 15.12 7.80 20.66
N GLU A 381 14.78 6.52 20.77
CA GLU A 381 15.25 5.65 21.86
C GLU A 381 16.78 5.50 21.83
N GLU A 382 17.38 5.47 20.63
CA GLU A 382 18.85 5.49 20.45
C GLU A 382 19.48 6.88 20.61
N LEU A 383 18.71 7.98 20.71
CA LEU A 383 19.24 9.35 20.88
C LEU A 383 18.81 10.04 22.19
N GLY A 384 17.86 9.47 22.94
CA GLY A 384 17.31 10.04 24.16
C GLY A 384 18.38 10.37 25.20
N GLY A 385 19.41 9.54 25.30
CA GLY A 385 20.58 9.82 26.13
C GLY A 385 21.33 11.10 25.73
N LEU A 386 21.43 11.43 24.43
CA LEU A 386 22.13 12.65 24.00
C LEU A 386 21.30 13.91 24.28
N GLU A 387 19.99 13.85 24.10
CA GLU A 387 19.09 14.97 24.39
C GLU A 387 19.02 15.24 25.90
N GLU A 388 18.94 14.19 26.72
CA GLU A 388 19.04 14.28 28.18
C GLU A 388 20.35 14.95 28.61
N ILE A 389 21.48 14.57 28.01
CA ILE A 389 22.78 15.23 28.28
C ILE A 389 22.77 16.70 27.85
N ARG A 390 22.14 17.05 26.72
CA ARG A 390 22.05 18.44 26.26
C ARG A 390 21.18 19.29 27.18
N GLU A 391 20.03 18.78 27.60
CA GLU A 391 19.15 19.47 28.55
C GLU A 391 19.85 19.66 29.90
N PHE A 392 20.50 18.61 30.40
CA PHE A 392 21.32 18.65 31.62
C PHE A 392 22.39 19.77 31.56
N VAL A 393 23.13 19.88 30.46
CA VAL A 393 24.12 20.96 30.26
C VAL A 393 23.45 22.34 30.14
N ALA A 394 22.30 22.44 29.49
CA ALA A 394 21.59 23.70 29.32
C ALA A 394 21.05 24.24 30.66
N VAL A 395 20.49 23.38 31.51
CA VAL A 395 20.05 23.73 32.86
C VAL A 395 21.23 24.25 33.69
N ALA A 396 22.35 23.52 33.70
CA ALA A 396 23.55 23.95 34.42
C ALA A 396 24.10 25.31 33.96
N ARG A 397 24.04 25.60 32.65
CA ARG A 397 24.39 26.94 32.10
C ARG A 397 23.44 28.04 32.57
N GLY A 398 22.15 27.73 32.68
CA GLY A 398 21.16 28.67 33.22
C GLY A 398 21.42 29.04 34.69
N GLU A 399 21.95 28.12 35.49
CA GLU A 399 22.26 28.31 36.91
C GLU A 399 23.58 29.05 37.16
N ALA A 400 24.43 29.19 36.14
CA ALA A 400 25.74 29.83 36.23
C ALA A 400 25.91 31.00 35.24
N PRO A 401 25.04 32.03 35.30
CA PRO A 401 25.10 33.13 34.34
C PRO A 401 26.42 33.91 34.47
N GLY A 402 27.17 33.98 33.36
CA GLY A 402 28.45 34.68 33.29
C GLY A 402 29.68 33.84 33.67
N GLU A 403 29.50 32.56 34.00
CA GLU A 403 30.58 31.60 34.19
C GLU A 403 30.53 30.54 33.08
N GLU A 404 31.69 30.09 32.60
CA GLU A 404 31.75 29.02 31.60
C GLU A 404 31.58 27.66 32.29
N VAL A 405 30.70 26.82 31.74
CA VAL A 405 30.44 25.46 32.25
C VAL A 405 31.31 24.45 31.52
N VAL A 406 31.98 23.59 32.29
CA VAL A 406 32.82 22.50 31.81
C VAL A 406 32.34 21.17 32.40
N CYS A 407 32.60 20.07 31.70
CA CYS A 407 32.17 18.74 32.08
C CYS A 407 33.36 17.84 32.39
N ARG A 408 33.35 17.16 33.54
CA ARG A 408 34.28 16.07 33.87
C ARG A 408 33.56 14.75 33.62
N PRO A 409 33.91 14.00 32.56
CA PRO A 409 33.35 12.69 32.32
C PRO A 409 34.13 11.60 33.05
N GLU A 410 33.41 10.58 33.52
CA GLU A 410 33.97 9.34 34.08
C GLU A 410 33.22 8.14 33.51
N ILE A 411 33.94 7.18 32.93
CA ILE A 411 33.35 5.92 32.43
C ILE A 411 33.35 4.91 33.57
N VAL A 412 32.18 4.42 33.95
CA VAL A 412 32.01 3.46 35.05
C VAL A 412 31.38 2.18 34.50
N GLY A 413 32.19 1.15 34.32
CA GLY A 413 31.78 -0.05 33.59
C GLY A 413 31.50 0.28 32.12
N ASP A 414 30.29 -0.01 31.66
CA ASP A 414 29.81 0.34 30.32
C ASP A 414 28.95 1.63 30.30
N GLY A 415 28.76 2.27 31.46
CA GLY A 415 28.00 3.51 31.62
C GLY A 415 28.86 4.77 31.64
N LEU A 416 28.21 5.94 31.67
CA LEU A 416 28.86 7.24 31.67
C LEU A 416 28.34 8.13 32.80
N GLU A 417 29.25 8.69 33.58
CA GLU A 417 28.97 9.71 34.58
C GLU A 417 29.52 11.06 34.11
N LEU A 418 28.68 12.09 34.12
CA LEU A 418 29.00 13.45 33.70
C LEU A 418 28.83 14.39 34.88
N SER A 419 29.91 15.01 35.34
CA SER A 419 29.88 16.03 36.39
C SER A 419 30.12 17.41 35.81
N LEU A 420 29.20 18.35 36.03
CA LEU A 420 29.32 19.73 35.53
C LEU A 420 29.88 20.66 36.60
N TYR A 421 30.82 21.49 36.18
CA TYR A 421 31.47 22.50 37.00
C TYR A 421 31.50 23.83 36.26
N THR A 422 31.66 24.93 36.99
CA THR A 422 32.14 26.17 36.37
C THR A 422 33.66 26.11 36.22
N THR A 423 34.23 26.89 35.30
CA THR A 423 35.70 27.04 35.16
C THR A 423 36.37 27.51 36.45
N GLY A 424 35.62 28.17 37.35
CA GLY A 424 36.07 28.57 38.68
C GLY A 424 36.10 27.46 39.73
N GLY A 425 35.69 26.23 39.39
CA GLY A 425 35.68 25.07 40.28
C GLY A 425 34.42 24.89 41.12
N ARG A 426 33.35 25.64 40.84
CA ARG A 426 32.06 25.42 41.49
C ARG A 426 31.37 24.20 40.87
N PHE A 427 31.02 23.21 41.68
CA PHE A 427 30.17 22.10 41.25
C PHE A 427 28.75 22.60 40.98
N LEU A 428 28.16 22.14 39.87
CA LEU A 428 26.79 22.46 39.50
C LEU A 428 25.90 21.24 39.75
N ASP A 429 26.13 20.16 39.01
CA ASP A 429 25.32 18.94 39.12
C ASP A 429 26.05 17.72 38.50
N SER A 430 25.49 16.51 38.67
CA SER A 430 26.00 15.26 38.11
C SER A 430 24.89 14.39 37.52
N LEU A 431 25.15 13.80 36.33
CA LEU A 431 24.27 12.87 35.64
C LEU A 431 24.95 11.51 35.48
N SER A 432 24.24 10.42 35.77
CA SER A 432 24.75 9.05 35.58
C SER A 432 23.83 8.30 34.62
N LEU A 433 24.42 7.80 33.52
CA LEU A 433 23.73 7.08 32.46
C LEU A 433 24.26 5.65 32.39
N SER A 434 23.37 4.67 32.41
CA SER A 434 23.69 3.26 32.15
C SER A 434 23.90 3.00 30.65
N ALA A 435 24.47 1.84 30.30
CA ALA A 435 24.75 1.48 28.91
C ALA A 435 23.50 1.49 28.00
N GLU A 436 22.34 1.11 28.56
CA GLU A 436 21.05 1.10 27.85
C GLU A 436 20.49 2.51 27.61
N GLN A 437 20.98 3.51 28.34
CA GLN A 437 20.58 4.91 28.19
C GLN A 437 21.54 5.72 27.32
N LEU A 438 22.64 5.11 26.85
CA LEU A 438 23.62 5.82 26.03
C LEU A 438 23.29 5.68 24.55
N PRO A 439 23.43 6.78 23.78
CA PRO A 439 23.12 6.77 22.35
C PRO A 439 24.13 6.01 21.49
N ALA A 440 25.27 5.69 22.08
CA ALA A 440 26.36 4.92 21.50
C ALA A 440 27.22 4.37 22.65
N ARG A 441 28.31 3.66 22.35
CA ARG A 441 29.29 3.29 23.38
C ARG A 441 29.79 4.53 24.12
N ALA A 442 30.05 4.43 25.42
CA ALA A 442 30.45 5.57 26.27
C ALA A 442 31.57 6.43 25.66
N GLU A 443 32.55 5.80 24.99
CA GLU A 443 33.66 6.48 24.31
C GLU A 443 33.22 7.32 23.10
N GLU A 444 32.24 6.85 22.33
CA GLU A 444 31.67 7.56 21.18
C GLU A 444 30.73 8.67 21.65
N THR A 445 29.90 8.39 22.65
CA THR A 445 29.06 9.39 23.31
C THR A 445 29.90 10.55 23.85
N LEU A 446 31.07 10.30 24.43
CA LEU A 446 31.97 11.36 24.88
C LEU A 446 32.47 12.28 23.76
N ARG A 447 32.70 11.74 22.56
CA ARG A 447 33.05 12.58 21.41
C ARG A 447 31.90 13.50 21.04
N LEU A 448 30.67 12.99 21.07
CA LEU A 448 29.47 13.78 20.83
C LEU A 448 29.28 14.87 21.89
N VAL A 449 29.44 14.55 23.18
CA VAL A 449 29.34 15.52 24.29
C VAL A 449 30.37 16.64 24.16
N SER A 450 31.60 16.32 23.73
CA SER A 450 32.65 17.32 23.53
C SER A 450 32.32 18.40 22.49
N SER A 451 31.33 18.17 21.62
CA SER A 451 30.90 19.14 20.61
C SER A 451 30.10 20.31 21.20
N PHE A 452 29.49 20.15 22.38
CA PHE A 452 28.61 21.16 22.97
C PHE A 452 28.96 21.53 24.42
N VAL A 453 29.84 20.81 25.10
CA VAL A 453 30.42 21.21 26.39
C VAL A 453 31.92 20.87 26.46
N PRO A 454 32.79 21.80 26.91
CA PRO A 454 34.21 21.52 27.07
C PRO A 454 34.45 20.41 28.10
N LEU A 455 35.25 19.40 27.74
CA LEU A 455 35.60 18.29 28.62
C LEU A 455 36.91 18.56 29.37
N VAL A 456 36.92 18.31 30.68
CA VAL A 456 38.09 18.42 31.55
C VAL A 456 38.44 17.07 32.19
N LYS A 457 39.73 16.81 32.36
CA LYS A 457 40.21 15.55 32.97
C LYS A 457 40.09 15.56 34.50
N ASP A 458 40.36 16.72 35.10
CA ASP A 458 40.39 16.92 36.54
C ASP A 458 39.35 17.96 36.96
N THR A 459 38.92 17.89 38.23
CA THR A 459 37.99 18.85 38.81
C THR A 459 38.61 20.26 38.77
N PRO A 460 37.95 21.25 38.14
CA PRO A 460 38.50 22.62 38.08
C PRO A 460 38.67 23.22 39.47
N GLY A 461 39.71 24.04 39.67
CA GLY A 461 39.95 24.75 40.93
C GLY A 461 40.80 24.01 41.98
N HIS A 462 41.32 22.81 41.65
CA HIS A 462 42.24 22.04 42.48
C HIS A 462 43.69 22.04 41.98
#